data_AF-C4XME0-F1
#
_entry.id   AF-C4XME0-F1
#
_cell.length_a   1.000
_cell.length_b   1.000
_cell.length_c   1.000
_cell.angle_alpha   90.00
_cell.angle_beta   90.00
_cell.angle_gamma   90.00
#
_symmetry.space_group_name_H-M   'P 1'
#
loop_
_entity.id
_entity.type
_entity.pdbx_description
1 polymer ?
#
loop_
_entity_poly.entity_id
_entity_poly.type
_entity_poly.pdbx_seq_one_letter_code
_entity_poly.pdbx_strand_id
1 'polypeptide(L)'
;MGNLFAWVSLCFCGGVFGALANSVLVWMAGAYGWTAAMGVAIAPEWTLPWLYQRLVWGGLWGLAFAPRFMPNSCLWRGLLVSIGPTLAQLLIVFPNQLGKGYWGLELGNLTPLVVVVANAVWGMAAAAWIMGGDDNRHGYGRRLR
;
A
#
# COMPACT_ATOMS: atom_id res chain seq x y z
N MET A 1 -11.86 -4.87 24.44
CA MET A 1 -11.10 -4.41 23.25
C MET A 1 -9.79 -3.86 23.76
N GLY A 2 -8.65 -4.43 23.35
CA GLY A 2 -7.35 -3.83 23.69
C GLY A 2 -7.31 -2.37 23.24
N ASN A 3 -6.56 -1.53 23.96
CA ASN A 3 -6.51 -0.07 23.82
C ASN A 3 -6.66 0.39 22.34
N LEU A 4 -7.78 1.04 22.01
CA LEU A 4 -8.12 1.48 20.64
C LEU A 4 -7.00 2.32 20.03
N PHE A 5 -6.39 3.20 20.84
CA PHE A 5 -5.29 4.04 20.42
C PHE A 5 -4.09 3.20 19.95
N ALA A 6 -3.72 2.15 20.70
CA ALA A 6 -2.62 1.27 20.32
C ALA A 6 -2.90 0.54 19.00
N TRP A 7 -4.14 0.07 18.80
CA TRP A 7 -4.54 -0.60 17.56
C TRP A 7 -4.51 0.34 16.34
N VAL A 8 -5.03 1.55 16.49
CA VAL A 8 -5.02 2.56 15.43
C VAL A 8 -3.60 2.99 15.09
N SER A 9 -2.74 3.21 16.10
CA SER A 9 -1.31 3.49 15.89
C SER A 9 -0.61 2.35 15.14
N LEU A 10 -0.87 1.09 15.51
CA LEU A 10 -0.32 -0.07 14.81
C LEU A 10 -0.76 -0.11 13.34
N CYS A 11 -2.03 0.18 13.05
CA CYS A 11 -2.55 0.24 11.68
C CYS A 11 -1.88 1.35 10.86
N PHE A 12 -1.71 2.53 11.45
CA PHE A 12 -1.01 3.64 10.81
C PHE A 12 0.45 3.29 10.52
N CYS A 13 1.18 2.77 11.51
CA CYS A 13 2.57 2.33 11.33
C CYS A 13 2.71 1.24 10.27
N GLY A 14 1.78 0.28 10.24
CA GLY A 14 1.73 -0.74 9.17
C GLY A 14 1.53 -0.12 7.80
N GLY A 15 0.62 0.85 7.66
CA GLY A 15 0.42 1.61 6.43
C GLY A 15 1.67 2.37 5.98
N VAL A 16 2.39 3.01 6.90
CA VAL A 16 3.67 3.69 6.62
C VAL A 16 4.73 2.69 6.16
N PHE A 17 4.85 1.53 6.82
CA PHE A 17 5.79 0.49 6.43
C PHE A 17 5.46 -0.07 5.03
N GLY A 18 4.19 -0.34 4.75
CA GLY A 18 3.74 -0.72 3.41
C GLY A 18 4.08 0.34 2.36
N ALA A 19 3.97 1.63 2.72
CA ALA A 19 4.28 2.74 1.83
C ALA A 19 5.75 2.79 1.47
N LEU A 20 6.61 2.50 2.45
CA LEU A 20 8.03 2.36 2.23
C LEU A 20 8.33 1.21 1.28
N ALA A 21 7.75 0.02 1.52
CA ALA A 21 7.94 -1.15 0.66
C ALA A 21 7.51 -0.90 -0.80
N ASN A 22 6.33 -0.29 -0.99
CA ASN A 22 5.86 0.12 -2.32
C ASN A 22 6.79 1.17 -2.95
N SER A 23 7.23 2.18 -2.21
CA SER A 23 8.12 3.22 -2.73
C SER A 23 9.47 2.64 -3.16
N VAL A 24 10.06 1.75 -2.37
CA VAL A 24 11.29 1.03 -2.75
C VAL A 24 11.08 0.22 -4.02
N LEU A 25 9.98 -0.54 -4.12
CA LEU A 25 9.67 -1.35 -5.30
C LEU A 25 9.56 -0.49 -6.57
N VAL A 26 8.80 0.61 -6.51
CA VAL A 26 8.59 1.48 -7.68
C VAL A 26 9.88 2.20 -8.07
N TRP A 27 10.66 2.66 -7.09
CA TRP A 27 11.95 3.28 -7.38
C TRP A 27 12.94 2.28 -8.01
N MET A 28 13.06 1.07 -7.45
CA MET A 28 13.90 0.02 -8.03
C MET A 28 13.44 -0.33 -9.45
N ALA A 29 12.14 -0.48 -9.67
CA ALA A 29 11.59 -0.80 -10.98
C ALA A 29 11.90 0.30 -12.03
N GLY A 30 11.96 1.57 -11.61
CA GLY A 30 12.43 2.67 -12.44
C GLY A 30 13.94 2.66 -12.66
N ALA A 31 14.73 2.50 -11.60
CA ALA A 31 16.19 2.54 -11.63
C ALA A 31 16.80 1.38 -12.45
N TYR A 32 16.22 0.18 -12.37
CA TYR A 32 16.63 -0.99 -13.15
C TYR A 32 15.96 -1.06 -14.53
N GLY A 33 15.12 -0.08 -14.90
CA GLY A 33 14.48 -0.01 -16.21
C GLY A 33 13.39 -1.07 -16.45
N TRP A 34 12.88 -1.75 -15.41
CA TRP A 34 11.79 -2.72 -15.55
C TRP A 34 10.51 -2.08 -16.05
N THR A 35 10.19 -0.88 -15.56
CA THR A 35 9.04 -0.10 -16.05
C THR A 35 9.22 0.27 -17.51
N ALA A 36 10.42 0.72 -17.90
CA ALA A 36 10.77 1.03 -19.29
C ALA A 36 10.70 -0.21 -20.20
N ALA A 37 11.14 -1.38 -19.73
CA ALA A 37 11.03 -2.65 -20.46
C ALA A 37 9.58 -3.08 -20.71
N MET A 38 8.65 -2.67 -19.83
CA MET A 38 7.21 -2.85 -19.98
C MET A 38 6.55 -1.74 -20.81
N GLY A 39 7.31 -0.80 -21.39
CA GLY A 39 6.77 0.36 -22.10
C GLY A 39 6.06 1.37 -21.19
N VAL A 40 6.41 1.38 -19.90
CA VAL A 40 5.83 2.26 -18.88
C VAL A 40 6.85 3.29 -18.41
N ALA A 41 6.57 4.57 -18.64
CA ALA A 41 7.43 5.68 -18.25
C ALA A 41 7.27 6.08 -16.77
N ILE A 42 7.39 5.12 -15.85
CA ILE A 42 7.43 5.37 -14.40
C ILE A 42 8.87 5.24 -13.93
N ALA A 43 9.54 6.37 -13.74
CA ALA A 43 10.89 6.46 -13.18
C ALA A 43 10.95 7.62 -12.18
N PRO A 44 10.45 7.44 -10.95
CA PRO A 44 10.50 8.50 -9.95
C PRO A 44 11.93 8.69 -9.43
N GLU A 45 12.31 9.94 -9.21
CA GLU A 45 13.55 10.27 -8.51
C GLU A 45 13.38 10.03 -7.01
N TRP A 46 14.40 9.44 -6.38
CA TRP A 46 14.40 9.22 -4.92
C TRP A 46 14.69 10.52 -4.18
N THR A 47 13.66 11.34 -4.02
CA THR A 47 13.74 12.62 -3.30
C THR A 47 12.94 12.55 -1.99
N LEU A 48 13.38 13.30 -0.97
CA LEU A 48 12.65 13.37 0.30
C LEU A 48 11.20 13.84 0.13
N PRO A 49 10.89 14.89 -0.66
CA PRO A 49 9.51 15.33 -0.85
C PRO A 49 8.62 14.23 -1.46
N TRP A 50 9.13 13.50 -2.45
CA TRP A 50 8.42 12.38 -3.07
C TRP A 50 8.14 11.25 -2.09
N LEU A 51 9.15 10.86 -1.30
CA LEU A 51 9.01 9.78 -0.33
C LEU A 51 8.07 10.19 0.83
N TYR A 52 8.23 11.39 1.36
CA TYR A 52 7.46 11.89 2.51
C TYR A 52 5.95 11.85 2.23
N GLN A 53 5.52 12.38 1.07
CA GLN A 53 4.11 12.36 0.69
C GLN A 53 3.55 10.92 0.64
N ARG A 54 4.31 9.98 0.07
CA ARG A 54 3.90 8.58 -0.03
C ARG A 54 3.78 7.91 1.33
N LEU A 55 4.72 8.16 2.24
CA LEU A 55 4.68 7.62 3.59
C LEU A 55 3.46 8.11 4.37
N VAL A 56 3.17 9.41 4.33
CA VAL A 56 2.01 10.00 5.02
C VAL A 56 0.70 9.42 4.47
N TRP A 57 0.52 9.43 3.15
CA TRP A 57 -0.69 8.90 2.53
C TRP A 57 -0.85 7.40 2.75
N GLY A 58 0.23 6.63 2.68
CA GLY A 58 0.17 5.20 2.96
C GLY A 58 -0.15 4.90 4.42
N GLY A 59 0.31 5.73 5.36
CA GLY A 59 -0.12 5.66 6.76
C GLY A 59 -1.61 5.92 6.93
N LEU A 60 -2.15 6.95 6.26
CA LEU A 60 -3.59 7.25 6.27
C LEU A 60 -4.42 6.11 5.70
N TRP A 61 -4.02 5.52 4.57
CA TRP A 61 -4.66 4.32 4.03
C TRP A 61 -4.52 3.11 4.96
N GLY A 62 -3.45 3.05 5.76
CA GLY A 62 -3.27 2.04 6.81
C GLY A 62 -4.41 2.05 7.84
N LEU A 63 -5.05 3.20 8.08
CA LEU A 63 -6.20 3.30 8.98
C LEU A 63 -7.43 2.53 8.48
N ALA A 64 -7.52 2.21 7.18
CA ALA A 64 -8.55 1.32 6.66
C ALA A 64 -8.42 -0.12 7.15
N PHE A 65 -7.30 -0.49 7.79
CA PHE A 65 -7.17 -1.72 8.56
C PHE A 65 -7.75 -1.60 9.98
N ALA A 66 -8.13 -0.42 10.48
CA ALA A 66 -8.69 -0.30 11.82
C ALA A 66 -9.96 -1.17 12.03
N PRO A 67 -10.90 -1.27 11.08
CA PRO A 67 -11.99 -2.24 11.18
C PRO A 67 -11.42 -3.66 11.06
N ARG A 68 -11.73 -4.51 12.05
CA ARG A 68 -11.18 -5.87 12.16
C ARG A 68 -11.95 -6.88 11.30
N PHE A 69 -12.13 -6.58 10.00
CA PHE A 69 -12.79 -7.48 9.06
C PHE A 69 -11.82 -8.57 8.58
N MET A 70 -12.35 -9.76 8.25
CA MET A 70 -11.59 -10.94 7.80
C MET A 70 -10.36 -11.30 8.69
N PRO A 71 -10.57 -11.62 9.98
CA PRO A 71 -9.47 -11.92 10.91
C PRO A 71 -8.61 -13.13 10.49
N ASN A 72 -9.20 -14.07 9.76
CA ASN A 72 -8.55 -15.33 9.35
C ASN A 72 -7.65 -15.19 8.11
N SER A 73 -7.79 -14.11 7.32
CA SER A 73 -7.14 -13.99 6.01
C SER A 73 -6.36 -12.68 5.88
N CYS A 74 -5.18 -12.65 6.49
CA CYS A 74 -4.28 -11.47 6.49
C CYS A 74 -3.92 -11.01 5.06
N LEU A 75 -3.58 -11.94 4.17
CA LEU A 75 -3.22 -11.64 2.77
C LEU A 75 -4.40 -11.02 2.01
N TRP A 76 -5.58 -11.65 2.07
CA TRP A 76 -6.78 -11.15 1.40
C TRP A 76 -7.19 -9.77 1.92
N ARG A 77 -7.07 -9.55 3.22
CA ARG A 77 -7.34 -8.24 3.82
C ARG A 77 -6.38 -7.19 3.29
N GLY A 78 -5.09 -7.51 3.16
CA GLY A 78 -4.09 -6.62 2.54
C GLY A 78 -4.45 -6.24 1.12
N LEU A 79 -4.80 -7.24 0.29
CA LEU A 79 -5.21 -7.01 -1.09
C LEU A 79 -6.49 -6.18 -1.20
N LEU A 80 -7.51 -6.45 -0.39
CA LEU A 80 -8.75 -5.68 -0.39
C LEU A 80 -8.53 -4.22 0.00
N VAL A 81 -7.75 -3.96 1.05
CA VAL A 81 -7.46 -2.59 1.45
C VAL A 81 -6.63 -1.87 0.38
N SER A 82 -5.74 -2.58 -0.33
CA SER A 82 -4.96 -1.99 -1.42
C SER A 82 -5.75 -1.52 -2.65
N ILE A 83 -7.01 -1.97 -2.80
CA ILE A 83 -7.89 -1.47 -3.86
C ILE A 83 -8.18 0.03 -3.68
N GLY A 84 -8.34 0.49 -2.43
CA GLY A 84 -8.55 1.91 -2.11
C GLY A 84 -7.49 2.85 -2.69
N PRO A 85 -6.20 2.70 -2.29
CA PRO A 85 -5.12 3.52 -2.84
C PRO A 85 -4.90 3.29 -4.34
N THR A 86 -5.15 2.08 -4.87
CA THR A 86 -5.08 1.80 -6.31
C THR A 86 -6.07 2.66 -7.09
N LEU A 87 -7.35 2.67 -6.69
CA LEU A 87 -8.39 3.47 -7.34
C LEU A 87 -8.11 4.96 -7.20
N ALA A 88 -7.70 5.42 -6.01
CA ALA A 88 -7.34 6.82 -5.81
C ALA A 88 -6.17 7.24 -6.72
N GLN A 89 -5.17 6.38 -6.90
CA GLN A 89 -4.04 6.67 -7.77
C GLN A 89 -4.46 6.75 -9.25
N LEU A 90 -5.26 5.79 -9.73
CA LEU A 90 -5.67 5.71 -11.14
C LEU A 90 -6.71 6.77 -11.54
N LEU A 91 -7.62 7.12 -10.64
CA LEU A 91 -8.77 7.97 -10.93
C LEU A 91 -8.63 9.41 -10.43
N ILE A 92 -7.74 9.68 -9.48
CA ILE A 92 -7.57 11.01 -8.89
C ILE A 92 -6.14 11.52 -9.13
N VAL A 93 -5.12 10.76 -8.73
CA VAL A 93 -3.73 11.25 -8.79
C VAL A 93 -3.23 11.39 -10.22
N PHE A 94 -3.43 10.38 -11.06
CA PHE A 94 -3.00 10.43 -12.47
C PHE A 94 -3.67 11.54 -13.29
N PRO A 95 -5.00 11.69 -13.30
CA PRO A 95 -5.63 12.76 -14.07
C PRO A 95 -5.39 14.15 -13.46
N ASN A 96 -5.50 14.31 -12.14
CA ASN A 96 -5.54 15.65 -11.54
C ASN A 96 -4.17 16.19 -11.10
N GLN A 97 -3.25 15.33 -10.65
CA GLN A 97 -1.94 15.77 -10.15
C GLN A 97 -0.82 15.60 -11.17
N LEU A 98 -0.86 14.52 -11.96
CA LEU A 98 0.19 14.22 -12.93
C LEU A 98 -0.19 14.61 -14.36
N GLY A 99 -1.47 14.92 -14.62
CA GLY A 99 -1.97 15.29 -15.93
C GLY A 99 -1.79 14.19 -16.98
N LYS A 100 -1.78 12.91 -16.57
CA LYS A 100 -1.50 11.73 -17.42
C LYS A 100 -2.76 11.00 -17.89
N GLY A 101 -3.89 11.69 -17.89
CA GLY A 101 -5.21 11.13 -18.17
C GLY A 101 -5.69 10.11 -17.13
N TYR A 102 -6.90 9.60 -17.32
CA TYR A 102 -7.45 8.51 -16.51
C TYR A 102 -6.65 7.23 -16.75
N TRP A 103 -6.48 6.42 -15.70
CA TRP A 103 -5.74 5.15 -15.72
C TRP A 103 -4.23 5.26 -16.01
N GLY A 104 -3.72 6.47 -16.27
CA GLY A 104 -2.30 6.69 -16.57
C GLY A 104 -1.86 6.07 -17.90
N LEU A 105 -2.78 5.90 -18.86
CA LEU A 105 -2.48 5.28 -20.16
C LEU A 105 -1.43 6.07 -20.96
N GLU A 106 -1.32 7.37 -20.73
CA GLU A 106 -0.26 8.21 -21.32
C GLU A 106 1.16 7.85 -20.84
N LEU A 107 1.28 7.18 -19.68
CA LEU A 107 2.54 6.64 -19.19
C LEU A 107 2.84 5.25 -19.80
N GLY A 108 1.86 4.61 -20.45
CA GLY A 108 1.95 3.27 -21.05
C GLY A 108 0.72 2.42 -20.73
N ASN A 109 0.32 1.52 -21.64
CA ASN A 109 -0.88 0.68 -21.47
C ASN A 109 -0.81 -0.26 -20.26
N LEU A 110 0.39 -0.63 -19.80
CA LEU A 110 0.60 -1.50 -18.64
C LEU A 110 0.65 -0.73 -17.31
N THR A 111 0.55 0.60 -17.32
CA THR A 111 0.58 1.43 -16.12
C THR A 111 -0.45 1.00 -15.06
N PRO A 112 -1.73 0.70 -15.40
CA PRO A 112 -2.69 0.22 -14.41
C PRO A 112 -2.24 -1.05 -13.69
N LEU A 113 -1.66 -2.00 -14.43
CA LEU A 113 -1.17 -3.26 -13.87
C LEU A 113 -0.03 -3.02 -12.90
N VAL A 114 0.94 -2.18 -13.27
CA VAL A 114 2.07 -1.80 -12.41
C VAL A 114 1.57 -1.16 -11.11
N VAL A 115 0.56 -0.28 -11.20
CA VAL A 115 -0.03 0.38 -10.03
C VAL A 115 -0.74 -0.62 -9.11
N VAL A 116 -1.49 -1.57 -9.68
CA VAL A 116 -2.14 -2.64 -8.91
C VAL A 116 -1.11 -3.48 -8.18
N VAL A 117 -0.04 -3.91 -8.86
CA VAL A 117 1.03 -4.72 -8.25
C VAL A 117 1.74 -3.94 -7.13
N ALA A 118 2.10 -2.68 -7.38
CA ALA A 118 2.78 -1.85 -6.39
C ALA A 118 1.92 -1.63 -5.13
N ASN A 119 0.62 -1.39 -5.30
CA ASN A 119 -0.32 -1.25 -4.18
C ASN A 119 -0.64 -2.59 -3.51
N ALA A 120 -0.64 -3.71 -4.23
CA ALA A 120 -0.76 -5.03 -3.63
C ALA A 120 0.43 -5.30 -2.68
N VAL A 121 1.65 -4.94 -3.09
CA VAL A 121 2.84 -5.03 -2.22
C VAL A 121 2.69 -4.14 -0.99
N TRP A 122 2.19 -2.91 -1.16
CA TRP A 122 1.83 -2.04 -0.02
C TRP A 122 0.88 -2.74 0.96
N GLY A 123 -0.24 -3.27 0.46
CA GLY A 123 -1.29 -3.87 1.28
C GLY A 123 -0.83 -5.13 2.00
N MET A 124 -0.04 -5.98 1.34
CA MET A 124 0.55 -7.18 1.93
C MET A 124 1.57 -6.84 3.02
N ALA A 125 2.47 -5.88 2.76
CA ALA A 125 3.46 -5.44 3.74
C ALA A 125 2.81 -4.80 4.97
N ALA A 126 1.79 -3.95 4.77
CA ALA A 126 1.03 -3.35 5.86
C ALA A 126 0.30 -4.42 6.70
N ALA A 127 -0.35 -5.39 6.04
CA ALA A 127 -1.05 -6.48 6.72
C ALA A 127 -0.09 -7.37 7.51
N ALA A 128 1.10 -7.67 6.96
CA ALA A 128 2.13 -8.44 7.64
C ALA A 128 2.66 -7.72 8.89
N TRP A 129 2.88 -6.40 8.80
CA TRP A 129 3.31 -5.59 9.94
C TRP A 129 2.27 -5.59 11.08
N ILE A 130 1.00 -5.33 10.73
CA ILE A 130 -0.11 -5.32 11.70
C ILE A 130 -0.28 -6.70 12.32
N MET A 131 -0.12 -7.77 11.54
CA MET A 131 -0.16 -9.14 12.05
C MET A 131 0.96 -9.43 13.05
N GLY A 132 2.17 -8.95 12.79
CA GLY A 132 3.32 -9.14 13.69
C GLY A 132 3.20 -8.38 15.00
N GLY A 133 2.54 -7.22 15.00
CA GLY A 133 2.33 -6.40 16.20
C GLY A 133 1.00 -6.63 16.93
N ASP A 134 0.12 -7.50 16.43
CA ASP A 134 -1.17 -7.79 17.07
C ASP A 134 -1.04 -8.86 18.17
N ASP A 135 -0.67 -8.41 19.37
CA ASP A 135 -0.53 -9.25 20.58
C ASP A 135 -1.81 -10.05 20.92
N ASN A 136 -2.98 -9.61 20.45
CA ASN A 136 -4.24 -10.30 20.75
C ASN A 136 -4.45 -11.59 19.95
N ARG A 137 -3.62 -11.88 18.93
CA ARG A 137 -3.73 -13.14 18.16
C ARG A 137 -3.40 -14.37 19.00
N HIS A 138 -2.49 -14.26 19.97
CA HIS A 138 -2.13 -15.37 20.86
C HIS A 138 -3.25 -15.74 21.84
N GLY A 139 -4.22 -14.85 22.09
CA GLY A 139 -5.35 -15.11 22.97
C GLY A 139 -6.47 -15.96 22.36
N TYR A 140 -6.61 -15.99 21.04
CA TYR A 140 -7.68 -16.74 20.37
C TYR A 140 -7.34 -18.23 20.19
N GLY A 141 -6.06 -18.57 19.98
CA GLY A 141 -5.59 -19.95 19.85
C GLY A 141 -5.68 -20.78 21.15
N ARG A 142 -5.77 -20.13 22.31
CA ARG A 142 -5.95 -20.79 23.63
C ARG A 142 -7.41 -21.03 24.03
N ARG A 143 -8.40 -20.41 23.36
CA ARG A 143 -9.83 -20.61 23.69
C ARG A 143 -10.48 -21.78 22.96
N LEU A 144 -9.73 -22.46 22.10
CA LEU A 144 -10.19 -23.61 21.31
C LEU A 144 -9.40 -24.89 21.62
N ARG A 145 -8.67 -24.92 22.75
CA ARG A 145 -8.06 -26.14 23.29
C ARG A 145 -8.63 -26.42 24.67
#